data_AF-A0A2E9VDR1-F1
#
_entry.id   AF-A0A2E9VDR1-F1
#
_cell.length_a   1.000
_cell.length_b   1.000
_cell.length_c   1.000
_cell.angle_alpha   90.00
_cell.angle_beta   90.00
_cell.angle_gamma   90.00
#
_symmetry.space_group_name_H-M   'P 1'
#
loop_
_entity.id
_entity.type
_entity.pdbx_description
1 polymer ?
#
loop_
_entity_poly.entity_id
_entity_poly.type
_entity_poly.pdbx_seq_one_letter_code
_entity_poly.pdbx_strand_id
1 'polypeptide(L)' 'MESFNKHFKDWYLVLYGLLFWGSIFGACLFYVLGTSLLISSIGYLLGFLFGLLAQRKGWGWIT' A
#
# COMPACT_ATOMS: atom_id res chain seq x y z
N MET A 1 -6.74 -9.56 -21.81
CA MET A 1 -6.15 -10.26 -20.64
C MET A 1 -4.67 -9.94 -20.45
N GLU A 2 -3.86 -9.91 -21.51
CA GLU A 2 -2.42 -9.56 -21.44
C GLU A 2 -2.11 -8.18 -20.83
N SER A 3 -2.83 -7.13 -21.23
CA SER A 3 -2.60 -5.78 -20.70
C SER A 3 -2.83 -5.68 -19.18
N PHE A 4 -3.85 -6.38 -18.67
CA PHE A 4 -4.16 -6.43 -17.25
C PHE A 4 -3.06 -7.17 -16.46
N ASN A 5 -2.62 -8.33 -16.97
CA ASN A 5 -1.53 -9.10 -16.36
C ASN A 5 -0.22 -8.32 -16.32
N LYS A 6 0.09 -7.56 -17.38
CA LYS A 6 1.28 -6.70 -17.41
C LYS A 6 1.20 -5.60 -16.36
N HIS A 7 0.08 -4.89 -16.30
CA HIS A 7 -0.11 -3.84 -15.30
C HIS A 7 -0.03 -4.38 -13.86
N PHE A 8 -0.64 -5.54 -13.61
CA PHE A 8 -0.59 -6.19 -12.30
C PHE A 8 0.83 -6.63 -11.94
N LYS A 9 1.59 -7.16 -12.90
CA LYS A 9 2.99 -7.57 -12.69
C LYS A 9 3.91 -6.37 -12.44
N ASP A 10 3.62 -5.23 -13.04
CA ASP A 10 4.39 -4.02 -12.79
C ASP A 10 4.02 -3.40 -11.44
N TRP A 11 2.73 -3.39 -11.07
CA TRP A 11 2.20 -2.69 -9.89
C TRP A 11 1.98 -3.56 -8.65
N TYR A 12 2.30 -4.86 -8.68
CA TYR A 12 1.99 -5.77 -7.57
C TYR A 12 2.56 -5.30 -6.23
N LEU A 13 3.78 -4.74 -6.23
CA LEU A 13 4.40 -4.20 -5.01
C LEU A 13 3.65 -2.99 -4.46
N VAL A 14 3.12 -2.14 -5.35
CA VAL A 14 2.35 -0.97 -4.97
C VAL A 14 0.99 -1.38 -4.41
N LEU A 15 0.33 -2.32 -5.06
CA LEU A 15 -0.96 -2.87 -4.61
C LEU A 15 -0.81 -3.63 -3.27
N TYR A 16 0.28 -4.38 -3.11
CA TYR A 16 0.62 -5.00 -1.85
C TYR A 16 0.91 -3.96 -0.77
N GLY A 17 1.67 -2.91 -1.08
CA GLY A 17 1.88 -1.75 -0.22
C GLY A 17 0.57 -1.12 0.23
N LEU A 18 -0.31 -0.83 -0.72
CA LEU A 18 -1.63 -0.26 -0.46
C LEU A 18 -2.44 -1.14 0.51
N LEU A 19 -2.58 -2.43 0.22
CA LEU A 19 -3.45 -3.31 1.00
C LEU A 19 -2.83 -3.72 2.34
N PHE A 20 -1.61 -4.22 2.33
CA PHE A 20 -0.93 -4.74 3.51
C PHE A 20 -0.45 -3.60 4.42
N TRP A 21 0.42 -2.73 3.91
CA TRP A 21 0.96 -1.62 4.70
C TRP A 21 -0.10 -0.58 5.02
N GLY A 22 -1.05 -0.33 4.12
CA GLY A 22 -2.17 0.57 4.38
C GLY A 22 -3.04 0.12 5.54
N SER A 23 -3.29 -1.19 5.68
CA SER A 23 -4.04 -1.74 6.82
C SER A 23 -3.29 -1.58 8.14
N ILE A 24 -1.97 -1.82 8.15
CA ILE A 24 -1.13 -1.66 9.34
C ILE A 24 -1.09 -0.20 9.77
N PHE A 25 -0.78 0.73 8.85
CA PHE A 25 -0.76 2.15 9.15
C PHE A 25 -2.14 2.67 9.57
N GLY A 26 -3.21 2.22 8.90
CA GLY A 26 -4.59 2.53 9.28
C GLY A 26 -4.91 2.10 10.71
N ALA A 27 -4.55 0.87 11.09
CA ALA A 27 -4.77 0.37 12.45
C ALA A 27 -3.98 1.17 13.50
N CYS A 28 -2.71 1.50 13.23
CA CYS A 28 -1.91 2.36 14.10
C CYS A 28 -2.54 3.74 14.26
N LEU A 29 -3.00 4.36 13.16
CA LEU A 29 -3.62 5.67 13.20
C LEU A 29 -4.98 5.63 13.92
N PHE A 30 -5.79 4.59 13.71
CA PHE A 30 -7.05 4.42 14.41
C PHE A 30 -6.85 4.27 15.92
N TYR A 31 -5.77 3.61 16.35
CA TYR A 31 -5.44 3.48 17.76
C TYR A 31 -5.16 4.85 18.41
N VAL A 32 -4.49 5.76 17.71
CA VAL A 32 -4.07 7.06 18.25
C VAL A 32 -5.12 8.16 18.06
N LEU A 33 -5.79 8.18 16.91
CA LEU A 33 -6.63 9.29 16.44
C LEU A 33 -8.12 8.92 16.34
N GLY A 34 -8.47 7.66 16.61
CA GLY A 34 -9.84 7.15 16.52
C GLY A 34 -10.25 6.74 15.10
N THR A 35 -11.43 6.15 14.98
CA THR A 35 -11.96 5.64 13.71
C THR A 35 -12.66 6.74 12.92
N SER A 36 -12.13 7.07 11.75
CA SER A 36 -12.81 7.92 10.77
C SER A 36 -12.41 7.54 9.35
N LEU A 37 -13.27 7.87 8.39
CA LEU A 37 -12.97 7.67 6.96
C LEU A 37 -11.70 8.41 6.55
N LEU A 38 -11.49 9.62 7.06
CA LEU A 38 -10.31 10.44 6.79
C LEU A 38 -9.03 9.72 7.26
N ILE A 39 -9.03 9.21 8.49
CA ILE A 39 -7.88 8.49 9.05
C ILE A 39 -7.61 7.19 8.28
N SER A 40 -8.67 6.48 7.87
CA SER A 40 -8.56 5.30 7.00
C SER A 40 -7.84 5.66 5.70
N SER A 41 -8.31 6.72 5.03
CA SER A 41 -7.72 7.20 3.77
C SER A 41 -6.26 7.58 3.93
N ILE A 42 -5.86 8.21 5.04
CA ILE A 42 -4.45 8.53 5.33
C ILE A 42 -3.63 7.24 5.46
N GLY A 43 -4.12 6.24 6.21
CA GLY A 43 -3.43 4.95 6.37
C GLY A 43 -3.17 4.27 5.02
N TYR A 44 -4.19 4.18 4.17
CA TYR A 44 -4.06 3.63 2.83
C TYR A 44 -3.16 4.48 1.92
N LEU A 45 -3.19 5.82 2.02
CA LEU A 45 -2.26 6.70 1.30
C LEU A 45 -0.81 6.43 1.69
N LEU A 46 -0.53 6.25 2.98
CA LEU A 46 0.81 5.89 3.46
C LEU A 46 1.23 4.52 2.94
N GLY A 47 0.33 3.54 2.94
CA GLY A 47 0.59 2.21 2.37
C GLY A 47 0.91 2.26 0.88
N PHE A 48 0.15 3.06 0.12
CA PHE A 48 0.38 3.30 -1.30
C PHE A 48 1.74 3.95 -1.58
N LEU A 49 2.07 5.03 -0.85
CA LEU A 49 3.36 5.71 -0.96
C LEU A 49 4.51 4.77 -0.61
N PHE A 50 4.34 3.94 0.43
CA PHE A 50 5.32 2.94 0.80
C PHE A 50 5.51 1.89 -0.30
N GLY A 51 4.43 1.42 -0.91
CA GLY A 51 4.46 0.52 -2.07
C GLY A 51 5.18 1.12 -3.28
N LEU A 52 4.93 2.40 -3.59
CA LEU A 52 5.65 3.14 -4.64
C LEU A 52 7.14 3.26 -4.33
N LEU A 53 7.50 3.58 -3.09
CA LEU A 53 8.90 3.67 -2.66
C LEU A 53 9.60 2.31 -2.78
N ALA A 54 8.94 1.23 -2.35
CA ALA A 54 9.47 -0.12 -2.45
C ALA A 54 9.71 -0.53 -3.91
N GLN A 55 8.74 -0.27 -4.78
CA GLN A 55 8.86 -0.54 -6.22
C GLN A 55 10.04 0.26 -6.84
N ARG A 56 10.18 1.55 -6.53
CA ARG A 56 11.27 2.39 -7.07
C ARG A 56 12.65 2.00 -6.54
N LYS A 57 12.74 1.54 -5.29
CA LYS A 57 13.97 1.07 -4.66
C LYS A 57 14.35 -0.36 -5.06
N GLY A 58 13.49 -1.06 -5.79
CA GLY A 58 13.65 -2.49 -6.07
C GLY A 58 13.57 -3.36 -4.81
N TRP A 59 12.92 -2.87 -3.74
CA TRP A 59 12.66 -3.64 -2.53
C TRP A 59 11.59 -4.70 -2.81
N GLY A 60 12.02 -5.83 -3.36
CA GLY A 60 11.24 -7.06 -3.42
C GLY A 60 11.33 -7.76 -2.07
N TRP A 61 10.23 -7.73 -1.31
CA TRP A 61 10.08 -8.57 -0.11
C TRP A 61 10.06 -10.06 -0.46
N ILE A 62 9.77 -10.34 -1.74
CA ILE A 62 9.88 -11.63 -2.39
C ILE A 62 11.06 -11.48 -3.36
N THR A 63 12.23 -11.99 -2.94
CA THR A 63 13.34 -12.28 -3.86
C THR A 63 13.15 -13.68 -4.40
#